data_AF-A0A7J8LCX5-F1
#
_entry.id   AF-A0A7J8LCX5-F1
#
_cell.length_a   1.000
_cell.length_b   1.000
_cell.length_c   1.000
_cell.angle_alpha   90.00
_cell.angle_beta   90.00
_cell.angle_gamma   90.00
#
_symmetry.space_group_name_H-M   'P 1'
#
loop_
_entity.id
_entity.type
_entity.pdbx_description
1 polymer ?
#
loop_
_entity_poly.entity_id
_entity_poly.type
_entity_poly.pdbx_seq_one_letter_code
_entity_poly.pdbx_strand_id
1 'polypeptide(L)'
;MHNTVIVLFGHKNAAYLAKQGFGVTDAVLKALNEAGYDKQTTQKVMIQSSSSSVLMKFKGKTNYQLVYKIDEDIGGAQSSTIDDIKRFASAVVISKDSVFPENSAFLAGATDVVSRLQAANLSVLVQTFSNEFTSQAWDFFSDATVEINSFYAGAGINGVITDFPKTSDRYRRNRCLKRGNKTPTYMIPAQPGGLLQLVTTDYLPPAEAPKPYLTESDVVEPPLPPVAKTTSISTPSGTVAAAPAPNGQPKVAASIIVPLMAVLLAMYYCFEI
;
A
#
# COMPACT_ATOMS: atom_id res chain seq x y z
N MET A 1 11.85 13.82 -9.60
CA MET A 1 11.79 12.87 -8.48
C MET A 1 13.22 12.62 -8.00
N HIS A 2 13.57 13.17 -6.84
CA HIS A 2 14.86 12.93 -6.18
C HIS A 2 14.95 11.48 -5.69
N ASN A 3 16.15 10.98 -5.37
CA ASN A 3 16.32 9.71 -4.66
C ASN A 3 15.48 9.76 -3.39
N THR A 4 14.38 9.02 -3.38
CA THR A 4 13.40 9.02 -2.30
C THR A 4 13.44 7.65 -1.67
N VAL A 5 13.71 7.59 -0.37
CA VAL A 5 13.63 6.36 0.41
C VAL A 5 12.28 6.36 1.09
N ILE A 6 11.43 5.40 0.73
CA ILE A 6 10.13 5.22 1.37
C ILE A 6 10.28 4.15 2.43
N VAL A 7 10.09 4.52 3.69
CA VAL A 7 9.97 3.58 4.79
C VAL A 7 8.48 3.28 4.95
N LEU A 8 8.08 2.15 4.37
CA LEU A 8 6.71 1.68 4.45
C LEU A 8 6.48 1.04 5.82
N PHE A 9 5.61 1.63 6.64
CA PHE A 9 5.04 0.93 7.77
C PHE A 9 3.74 0.25 7.36
N GLY A 10 3.84 -1.06 7.16
CA GLY A 10 2.70 -1.93 6.93
C GLY A 10 1.92 -2.21 8.22
N HIS A 11 0.80 -1.50 8.37
CA HIS A 11 -0.51 -1.99 8.80
C HIS A 11 -0.70 -2.70 10.18
N LYS A 12 -1.73 -2.18 10.88
CA LYS A 12 -2.56 -2.73 11.97
C LYS A 12 -1.97 -3.07 13.33
N ASN A 13 -0.67 -3.33 13.47
CA ASN A 13 -0.18 -3.91 14.72
C ASN A 13 0.71 -3.01 15.57
N ALA A 14 0.87 -1.72 15.30
CA ALA A 14 1.68 -0.86 16.19
C ALA A 14 1.12 -0.83 17.63
N ALA A 15 -0.20 -0.68 17.80
CA ALA A 15 -0.85 -0.75 19.11
C ALA A 15 -0.74 -2.15 19.75
N TYR A 16 -0.88 -3.20 18.95
CA TYR A 16 -0.71 -4.58 19.42
C TYR A 16 0.74 -4.84 19.87
N LEU A 17 1.73 -4.47 19.06
CA LEU A 17 3.15 -4.61 19.34
C LEU A 17 3.57 -3.82 20.57
N ALA A 18 3.02 -2.62 20.77
CA ALA A 18 3.23 -1.86 22.00
C ALA A 18 2.74 -2.65 23.23
N LYS A 19 1.58 -3.30 23.16
CA LYS A 19 1.09 -4.20 24.24
C LYS A 19 1.99 -5.42 24.45
N GLN A 20 2.68 -5.89 23.40
CA GLN A 20 3.67 -6.97 23.48
C GLN A 20 5.07 -6.50 23.93
N GLY A 21 5.23 -5.21 24.28
CA GLY A 21 6.51 -4.64 24.71
C GLY A 21 7.42 -4.14 23.58
N PHE A 22 6.92 -4.09 22.33
CA PHE A 22 7.65 -3.62 21.16
C PHE A 22 7.22 -2.20 20.73
N GLY A 23 8.08 -1.22 20.99
CA GLY A 23 7.91 0.17 20.56
C GLY A 23 8.37 0.42 19.13
N VAL A 24 7.60 -0.01 18.13
CA VAL A 24 8.03 0.04 16.72
C VAL A 24 8.36 1.45 16.22
N THR A 25 7.60 2.46 16.65
CA THR A 25 7.86 3.86 16.25
C THR A 25 9.22 4.34 16.74
N ASP A 26 9.59 4.00 17.97
CA ASP A 26 10.84 4.44 18.59
C ASP A 26 12.02 3.64 18.01
N ALA A 27 11.80 2.35 17.73
CA ALA A 27 12.79 1.51 17.04
C ALA A 27 13.13 2.03 15.64
N VAL A 28 12.14 2.46 14.85
CA VAL A 28 12.42 2.99 13.50
C VAL A 28 13.02 4.39 13.53
N LEU A 29 12.59 5.26 14.45
CA LEU A 29 13.27 6.55 14.63
C LEU A 29 14.74 6.36 14.98
N LYS A 30 15.04 5.41 15.88
CA LYS A 30 16.40 5.04 16.23
C LYS A 30 17.16 4.52 15.01
N ALA A 31 16.61 3.56 14.28
CA ALA A 31 17.26 2.99 13.09
C ALA A 31 17.53 4.05 12.00
N LEU A 32 16.60 4.98 11.78
CA LEU A 32 16.78 6.05 10.80
C LEU A 32 17.87 7.04 11.22
N ASN A 33 17.96 7.37 12.51
CA ASN A 33 19.03 8.22 13.05
C ASN A 33 20.40 7.51 13.00
N GLU A 34 20.46 6.24 13.38
CA GLU A 34 21.69 5.43 13.31
C GLU A 34 22.19 5.27 11.86
N ALA A 35 21.27 5.17 10.90
CA ALA A 35 21.59 5.16 9.47
C ALA A 35 21.91 6.56 8.90
N GLY A 36 21.82 7.63 9.71
CA GLY A 36 22.18 9.00 9.34
C GLY A 36 21.18 9.72 8.44
N TYR A 37 19.95 9.20 8.29
CA TYR A 37 18.90 9.83 7.48
C TYR A 37 18.42 11.18 8.05
N ASP A 38 18.68 11.43 9.33
CA ASP A 38 18.39 12.69 10.03
C ASP A 38 19.39 13.80 9.69
N LYS A 39 20.59 13.43 9.22
CA LYS A 39 21.72 14.34 8.97
C LYS A 39 21.92 14.64 7.49
N GLN A 40 21.35 13.85 6.59
CA GLN A 40 21.43 14.07 5.15
C GLN A 40 20.19 14.76 4.59
N THR A 41 20.38 15.60 3.58
CA THR A 41 19.31 16.31 2.87
C THR A 41 19.15 15.85 1.42
N THR A 42 20.03 14.96 0.95
CA THR A 42 20.05 14.50 -0.45
C THR A 42 18.94 13.51 -0.75
N GLN A 43 18.54 12.71 0.24
CA GLN A 43 17.44 11.75 0.12
C GLN A 43 16.23 12.21 0.92
N LYS A 44 15.07 12.18 0.29
CA LYS A 44 13.80 12.44 0.98
C LYS A 44 13.32 11.15 1.62
N VAL A 45 13.05 11.18 2.93
CA VAL A 45 12.45 10.05 3.66
C VAL A 45 10.96 10.29 3.83
N MET A 46 10.18 9.28 3.45
CA MET A 46 8.74 9.25 3.68
C MET A 46 8.39 8.10 4.63
N ILE A 47 7.62 8.39 5.68
CA ILE A 47 7.08 7.38 6.61
C ILE A 47 5.59 7.22 6.30
N GLN A 48 5.23 6.05 5.81
CA GLN A 48 3.84 5.74 5.46
C GLN A 48 3.18 4.88 6.53
N SER A 49 1.95 5.20 6.95
CA SER A 49 1.14 4.35 7.84
C SER A 49 -0.35 4.55 7.53
N SER A 50 -1.16 3.51 7.71
CA SER A 50 -2.62 3.63 7.68
C SER A 50 -3.25 3.98 9.03
N SER A 51 -2.42 4.12 10.07
CA SER A 51 -2.84 4.54 11.41
C SER A 51 -2.46 5.99 11.68
N SER A 52 -3.46 6.84 11.95
CA SER A 52 -3.28 8.26 12.24
C SER A 52 -2.56 8.48 13.58
N SER A 53 -2.82 7.62 14.58
CA SER A 53 -2.16 7.66 15.88
C SER A 53 -0.64 7.38 15.78
N VAL A 54 -0.24 6.49 14.87
CA VAL A 54 1.19 6.24 14.55
C VAL A 54 1.82 7.46 13.91
N LEU A 55 1.18 8.06 12.90
CA LEU A 55 1.72 9.24 12.22
C LEU A 55 1.84 10.44 13.16
N MET A 56 0.87 10.65 14.06
CA MET A 56 0.94 11.67 15.10
C MET A 56 2.16 11.47 16.02
N LYS A 57 2.47 10.23 16.41
CA LYS A 57 3.66 9.93 17.23
C LYS A 57 4.97 10.25 16.49
N PHE A 58 5.03 10.04 15.17
CA PHE A 58 6.16 10.46 14.36
C PHE A 58 6.23 11.99 14.19
N LYS A 59 5.10 12.66 13.98
CA LYS A 59 5.03 14.12 13.77
C LYS A 59 5.67 14.90 14.92
N GLY A 60 5.52 14.43 16.16
CA GLY A 60 6.15 15.05 17.32
C GLY A 60 7.65 14.78 17.49
N LYS A 61 8.26 13.93 16.64
CA LYS A 61 9.63 13.42 16.83
C LYS A 61 10.54 13.53 15.60
N THR A 62 9.99 13.84 14.42
CA THR A 62 10.77 13.93 13.19
C THR A 62 10.21 14.97 12.22
N ASN A 63 11.08 15.45 11.32
CA ASN A 63 10.74 16.30 10.18
C ASN A 63 10.57 15.52 8.87
N TYR A 64 10.58 14.18 8.91
CA TYR A 64 10.33 13.35 7.73
C TYR A 64 8.92 13.59 7.18
N GLN A 65 8.74 13.35 5.88
CA GLN A 65 7.41 13.46 5.28
C GLN A 65 6.53 12.31 5.77
N LEU A 66 5.35 12.63 6.30
CA LEU A 66 4.40 11.64 6.78
C LEU A 66 3.32 11.40 5.73
N VAL A 67 3.05 10.12 5.46
CA VAL A 67 2.14 9.68 4.40
C VAL A 67 1.03 8.83 5.00
N TYR A 68 -0.21 9.27 4.86
CA TYR A 68 -1.37 8.50 5.30
C TYR A 68 -1.82 7.53 4.21
N LYS A 69 -1.87 6.24 4.51
CA LYS A 69 -2.38 5.24 3.58
C LYS A 69 -3.86 4.99 3.86
N ILE A 70 -4.72 5.29 2.89
CA ILE A 70 -6.12 4.90 2.92
C ILE A 70 -6.20 3.46 2.39
N ASP A 71 -6.74 2.56 3.21
CA ASP A 71 -6.79 1.14 2.87
C ASP A 71 -8.01 0.80 2.02
N GLU A 72 -9.12 1.52 2.18
CA GLU A 72 -10.33 1.35 1.36
C GLU A 72 -10.28 2.12 0.03
N ASP A 73 -11.03 1.63 -0.95
CA ASP A 73 -11.33 2.40 -2.16
C ASP A 73 -12.36 3.48 -1.83
N ILE A 74 -12.06 4.72 -2.21
CA ILE A 74 -12.92 5.87 -1.92
C ILE A 74 -13.38 6.58 -3.19
N GLY A 75 -14.64 7.03 -3.18
CA GLY A 75 -15.22 7.87 -4.23
C GLY A 75 -14.98 9.37 -3.99
N GLY A 76 -14.53 9.73 -2.79
CA GLY A 76 -14.31 11.11 -2.36
C GLY A 76 -13.95 11.19 -0.87
N ALA A 77 -13.75 12.41 -0.37
CA ALA A 77 -13.47 12.65 1.06
C ALA A 77 -14.16 13.93 1.54
N GLN A 78 -14.74 13.92 2.74
CA GLN A 78 -15.33 15.12 3.34
C GLN A 78 -14.24 16.16 3.67
N SER A 79 -14.59 17.45 3.58
CA SER A 79 -13.60 18.52 3.80
C SER A 79 -13.03 18.52 5.22
N SER A 80 -13.85 18.25 6.23
CA SER A 80 -13.40 18.12 7.62
C SER A 80 -12.42 16.96 7.81
N THR A 81 -12.71 15.83 7.17
CA THR A 81 -11.82 14.66 7.15
C THR A 81 -10.46 14.98 6.51
N ILE A 82 -10.45 15.73 5.40
CA ILE A 82 -9.19 16.18 4.78
C ILE A 82 -8.40 17.10 5.72
N ASP A 83 -9.08 17.98 6.45
CA ASP A 83 -8.45 18.84 7.46
C ASP A 83 -7.88 18.03 8.63
N ASP A 84 -8.53 16.95 9.04
CA ASP A 84 -7.98 16.02 10.03
C ASP A 84 -6.72 15.31 9.51
N ILE A 85 -6.71 14.83 8.25
CA ILE A 85 -5.53 14.21 7.65
C ILE A 85 -4.32 15.16 7.67
N LYS A 86 -4.53 16.45 7.36
CA LYS A 86 -3.47 17.47 7.37
C LYS A 86 -2.84 17.67 8.75
N ARG A 87 -3.53 17.30 9.83
CA ARG A 87 -2.98 17.38 11.19
C ARG A 87 -1.86 16.39 11.41
N PHE A 88 -1.73 15.33 10.62
CA PHE A 88 -0.71 14.30 10.84
C PHE A 88 0.04 13.84 9.58
N ALA A 89 -0.42 14.19 8.39
CA ALA A 89 0.22 13.82 7.12
C ALA A 89 0.33 15.00 6.15
N SER A 90 1.27 14.93 5.22
CA SER A 90 1.42 15.87 4.10
C SER A 90 1.31 15.18 2.74
N ALA A 91 1.09 13.88 2.74
CA ALA A 91 0.79 13.09 1.56
C ALA A 91 -0.17 11.95 1.91
N VAL A 92 -0.87 11.45 0.90
CA VAL A 92 -1.82 10.34 1.01
C VAL A 92 -1.47 9.30 -0.03
N VAL A 93 -1.59 8.03 0.35
CA VAL A 93 -1.57 6.89 -0.57
C VAL A 93 -3.00 6.37 -0.74
N ILE A 94 -3.44 6.22 -1.98
CA ILE A 94 -4.74 5.67 -2.36
C ILE A 94 -4.60 4.55 -3.39
N SER A 95 -5.65 3.74 -3.56
CA SER A 95 -5.72 2.70 -4.59
C SER A 95 -5.94 3.30 -5.99
N LYS A 96 -5.70 2.47 -7.02
CA LYS A 96 -6.05 2.81 -8.41
C LYS A 96 -7.55 3.09 -8.58
N ASP A 97 -8.39 2.27 -7.96
CA ASP A 97 -9.86 2.39 -7.95
C ASP A 97 -10.37 3.70 -7.34
N SER A 98 -9.61 4.29 -6.41
CA SER A 98 -9.96 5.59 -5.83
C SER A 98 -9.74 6.76 -6.80
N VAL A 99 -9.07 6.52 -7.94
CA VAL A 99 -8.82 7.52 -8.98
C VAL A 99 -9.65 7.21 -10.22
N PHE A 100 -9.50 5.99 -10.74
CA PHE A 100 -10.27 5.46 -11.86
C PHE A 100 -10.95 4.17 -11.41
N PRO A 101 -12.21 4.21 -10.98
CA PRO A 101 -12.94 3.01 -10.56
C PRO A 101 -13.02 2.02 -11.72
N GLU A 102 -12.74 0.75 -11.43
CA GLU A 102 -12.86 -0.34 -12.39
C GLU A 102 -14.20 -1.06 -12.21
N ASN A 103 -14.84 -1.45 -13.32
CA ASN A 103 -15.97 -2.37 -13.33
C ASN A 103 -15.70 -3.46 -14.37
N SER A 104 -15.57 -4.70 -13.93
CA SER A 104 -15.22 -5.85 -14.79
C SER A 104 -13.98 -5.58 -15.65
N ALA A 105 -12.96 -4.96 -15.04
CA ALA A 105 -11.71 -4.51 -15.64
C ALA A 105 -11.82 -3.42 -16.72
N PHE A 106 -12.97 -2.77 -16.88
CA PHE A 106 -13.08 -1.51 -17.63
C PHE A 106 -13.01 -0.33 -16.66
N LEU A 107 -12.36 0.76 -17.06
CA LEU A 107 -12.48 2.00 -16.32
C LEU A 107 -13.93 2.50 -16.44
N ALA A 108 -14.61 2.71 -15.33
CA ALA A 108 -15.98 3.23 -15.30
C ALA A 108 -16.01 4.77 -15.41
N GLY A 109 -14.92 5.44 -15.04
CA GLY A 109 -14.82 6.90 -15.04
C GLY A 109 -13.64 7.39 -14.20
N ALA A 110 -13.72 8.64 -13.75
CA ALA A 110 -12.73 9.25 -12.86
C ALA A 110 -13.42 9.89 -11.64
N THR A 111 -12.78 9.79 -10.47
CA THR A 111 -13.21 10.47 -9.25
C THR A 111 -12.62 11.88 -9.15
N ASP A 112 -13.10 12.69 -8.20
CA ASP A 112 -12.50 13.97 -7.82
C ASP A 112 -11.50 13.87 -6.65
N VAL A 113 -11.17 12.65 -6.18
CA VAL A 113 -10.35 12.41 -4.98
C VAL A 113 -8.99 13.10 -5.11
N VAL A 114 -8.31 12.92 -6.24
CA VAL A 114 -6.94 13.46 -6.44
C VAL A 114 -6.95 14.98 -6.39
N SER A 115 -7.83 15.64 -7.15
CA SER A 115 -7.91 17.09 -7.22
C SER A 115 -8.33 17.71 -5.88
N ARG A 116 -9.27 17.07 -5.17
CA ARG A 116 -9.73 17.50 -3.85
C ARG A 116 -8.63 17.42 -2.78
N LEU A 117 -7.86 16.34 -2.75
CA LEU A 117 -6.72 16.20 -1.83
C LEU A 117 -5.61 17.22 -2.14
N GLN A 118 -5.30 17.40 -3.43
CA GLN A 118 -4.28 18.37 -3.86
C GLN A 118 -4.68 19.82 -3.59
N ALA A 119 -5.95 20.18 -3.73
CA ALA A 119 -6.47 21.50 -3.37
C ALA A 119 -6.23 21.83 -1.88
N ALA A 120 -6.12 20.81 -1.03
CA ALA A 120 -5.80 20.94 0.38
C ALA A 120 -4.29 20.83 0.69
N ASN A 121 -3.42 20.87 -0.34
CA ASN A 121 -1.96 20.71 -0.28
C ASN A 121 -1.47 19.32 0.18
N LEU A 122 -2.27 18.27 0.00
CA LEU A 122 -1.81 16.89 0.22
C LEU A 122 -1.27 16.31 -1.10
N SER A 123 -0.03 15.81 -1.08
CA SER A 123 0.50 15.06 -2.23
C SER A 123 -0.19 13.69 -2.33
N VAL A 124 -0.59 13.28 -3.53
CA VAL A 124 -1.29 12.00 -3.76
C VAL A 124 -0.34 11.00 -4.43
N LEU A 125 -0.10 9.87 -3.78
CA LEU A 125 0.57 8.71 -4.34
C LEU A 125 -0.45 7.61 -4.59
N VAL A 126 -0.28 6.86 -5.67
CA VAL A 126 -1.21 5.79 -6.03
C VAL A 126 -0.50 4.44 -6.03
N GLN A 127 -1.17 3.42 -5.49
CA GLN A 127 -0.68 2.06 -5.37
C GLN A 127 -1.68 1.01 -5.90
N THR A 128 -1.28 -0.20 -6.26
CA THR A 128 0.09 -0.62 -6.63
C THR A 128 0.09 -0.85 -8.13
N PHE A 129 1.00 -0.20 -8.85
CA PHE A 129 1.14 -0.40 -10.29
C PHE A 129 1.96 -1.65 -10.55
N SER A 130 1.54 -2.42 -11.55
CA SER A 130 2.22 -3.63 -11.97
C SER A 130 2.41 -3.69 -13.49
N ASN A 131 3.38 -4.48 -13.94
CA ASN A 131 3.59 -4.81 -15.34
C ASN A 131 2.83 -6.07 -15.78
N GLU A 132 2.23 -6.85 -14.86
CA GLU A 132 1.57 -8.10 -15.26
C GLU A 132 0.37 -7.82 -16.16
N PHE A 133 0.21 -8.63 -17.20
CA PHE A 133 -0.78 -8.41 -18.26
C PHE A 133 -2.23 -8.27 -17.78
N THR A 134 -2.59 -8.95 -16.69
CA THR A 134 -3.95 -8.96 -16.12
C THR A 134 -4.15 -7.97 -14.97
N SER A 135 -3.15 -7.11 -14.68
CA SER A 135 -3.19 -6.21 -13.52
C SER A 135 -3.75 -4.81 -13.83
N GLN A 136 -3.90 -4.49 -15.12
CA GLN A 136 -4.41 -3.19 -15.58
C GLN A 136 -5.80 -3.35 -16.21
N ALA A 137 -6.62 -2.30 -16.10
CA ALA A 137 -7.86 -2.20 -16.84
C ALA A 137 -7.64 -2.29 -18.37
N TRP A 138 -8.65 -2.77 -19.08
CA TRP A 138 -8.64 -2.96 -20.54
C TRP A 138 -8.34 -1.66 -21.30
N ASP A 139 -8.75 -0.51 -20.75
CA ASP A 139 -8.49 0.82 -21.31
C ASP A 139 -7.00 1.13 -21.51
N PHE A 140 -6.11 0.42 -20.81
CA PHE A 140 -4.66 0.58 -20.93
C PHE A 140 -4.00 -0.39 -21.92
N PHE A 141 -4.78 -1.30 -22.53
CA PHE A 141 -4.30 -2.29 -23.50
C PHE A 141 -3.09 -3.10 -23.00
N SER A 142 -3.09 -3.40 -21.69
CA SER A 142 -1.99 -4.10 -21.00
C SER A 142 -0.62 -3.42 -21.11
N ASP A 143 -0.57 -2.10 -21.35
CA ASP A 143 0.66 -1.31 -21.32
C ASP A 143 0.77 -0.53 -20.02
N ALA A 144 1.64 -0.98 -19.13
CA ALA A 144 1.93 -0.32 -17.85
C ALA A 144 2.44 1.13 -18.00
N THR A 145 3.05 1.49 -19.14
CA THR A 145 3.46 2.87 -19.44
C THR A 145 2.25 3.75 -19.72
N VAL A 146 1.25 3.22 -20.43
CA VAL A 146 -0.02 3.92 -20.72
C VAL A 146 -0.81 4.09 -19.43
N GLU A 147 -0.87 3.07 -18.57
CA GLU A 147 -1.47 3.17 -17.24
C GLU A 147 -0.78 4.27 -16.43
N ILE A 148 0.54 4.21 -16.23
CA ILE A 148 1.29 5.25 -15.49
C ILE A 148 1.07 6.64 -16.09
N ASN A 149 1.06 6.78 -17.42
CA ASN A 149 0.80 8.05 -18.09
C ASN A 149 -0.61 8.58 -17.79
N SER A 150 -1.60 7.70 -17.77
CA SER A 150 -2.99 8.07 -17.54
C SER A 150 -3.22 8.57 -16.12
N PHE A 151 -2.60 7.93 -15.13
CA PHE A 151 -2.65 8.43 -13.76
C PHE A 151 -1.81 9.71 -13.57
N TYR A 152 -0.60 9.77 -14.13
CA TYR A 152 0.29 10.91 -13.93
C TYR A 152 -0.15 12.16 -14.69
N ALA A 153 -0.35 12.06 -16.01
CA ALA A 153 -0.70 13.19 -16.85
C ALA A 153 -2.21 13.43 -16.94
N GLY A 154 -3.02 12.37 -16.83
CA GLY A 154 -4.49 12.48 -16.83
C GLY A 154 -5.05 12.90 -15.47
N ALA A 155 -4.80 12.10 -14.42
CA ALA A 155 -5.32 12.40 -13.08
C ALA A 155 -4.44 13.36 -12.26
N GLY A 156 -3.19 13.61 -12.67
CA GLY A 156 -2.32 14.57 -12.00
C GLY A 156 -1.67 14.08 -10.71
N ILE A 157 -1.53 12.76 -10.51
CA ILE A 157 -0.95 12.20 -9.28
C ILE A 157 0.51 12.64 -9.07
N ASN A 158 0.96 12.69 -7.81
CA ASN A 158 2.30 13.14 -7.45
C ASN A 158 3.34 12.01 -7.43
N GLY A 159 2.92 10.75 -7.31
CA GLY A 159 3.84 9.61 -7.24
C GLY A 159 3.18 8.26 -7.48
N VAL A 160 3.98 7.31 -7.96
CA VAL A 160 3.57 5.92 -8.22
C VAL A 160 4.27 5.00 -7.22
N ILE A 161 3.52 4.09 -6.62
CA ILE A 161 4.03 2.97 -5.83
C ILE A 161 3.88 1.71 -6.68
N THR A 162 5.00 1.00 -6.89
CA THR A 162 5.07 -0.13 -7.82
C THR A 162 6.14 -1.13 -7.37
N ASP A 163 5.91 -2.40 -7.69
CA ASP A 163 6.92 -3.46 -7.60
C ASP A 163 7.83 -3.51 -8.83
N PHE A 164 7.55 -2.67 -9.85
CA PHE A 164 8.26 -2.58 -11.12
C PHE A 164 8.94 -1.21 -11.31
N PRO A 165 9.88 -0.81 -10.43
CA PRO A 165 10.45 0.53 -10.41
C PRO A 165 11.17 0.91 -11.72
N LYS A 166 11.69 -0.08 -12.47
CA LYS A 166 12.31 0.17 -13.79
C LYS A 166 11.32 0.72 -14.82
N THR A 167 10.04 0.32 -14.77
CA THR A 167 8.99 0.83 -15.65
C THR A 167 8.71 2.30 -15.35
N SER A 168 8.46 2.63 -14.07
CA SER A 168 8.20 4.01 -13.65
C SER A 168 9.41 4.92 -13.88
N ASP A 169 10.63 4.44 -13.65
CA ASP A 169 11.83 5.21 -13.92
C ASP A 169 12.03 5.46 -15.43
N ARG A 170 11.75 4.47 -16.29
CA ARG A 170 11.74 4.64 -17.75
C ARG A 170 10.71 5.69 -18.17
N TYR A 171 9.48 5.58 -17.68
CA TYR A 171 8.43 6.57 -17.94
C TYR A 171 8.86 7.98 -17.52
N ARG A 172 9.38 8.14 -16.30
CA ARG A 172 9.87 9.41 -15.78
C ARG A 172 10.96 10.05 -16.65
N ARG A 173 11.84 9.23 -17.23
CA ARG A 173 12.93 9.68 -18.11
C ARG A 173 12.49 9.90 -19.56
N ASN A 174 11.22 9.62 -19.89
CA ASN A 174 10.68 9.80 -21.24
C ASN A 174 10.75 11.28 -21.65
N ARG A 175 11.37 11.53 -22.81
CA ARG A 175 11.53 12.89 -23.36
C ARG A 175 10.21 13.51 -23.80
N CYS A 176 9.19 12.70 -24.07
CA CYS A 176 7.87 13.18 -24.50
C CYS A 176 7.17 14.01 -23.40
N LEU A 177 7.42 13.71 -22.12
CA LEU A 177 6.84 14.44 -20.99
C LEU A 177 7.24 15.92 -20.95
N LYS A 178 8.33 16.30 -21.64
CA LYS A 178 8.85 17.68 -21.67
C LYS A 178 8.45 18.45 -22.92
N ARG A 179 7.55 17.92 -23.74
CA ARG A 179 7.20 18.50 -25.04
C ARG A 179 6.01 19.47 -25.00
N GLY A 180 5.28 19.57 -23.90
CA GLY A 180 4.13 20.47 -23.76
C GLY A 180 3.15 20.27 -24.92
N ASN A 181 2.87 21.33 -25.68
CA ASN A 181 1.97 21.29 -26.84
C ASN A 181 2.48 20.44 -28.02
N LYS A 182 3.76 20.03 -28.02
CA LYS A 182 4.35 19.14 -29.04
C LYS A 182 4.36 17.66 -28.60
N THR A 183 3.59 17.33 -27.55
CA THR A 183 3.46 15.97 -27.05
C THR A 183 2.77 15.11 -28.12
N PRO A 184 3.35 13.97 -28.54
CA PRO A 184 2.77 13.12 -29.55
C PRO A 184 1.39 12.56 -29.15
N THR A 185 0.53 12.28 -30.12
CA THR A 185 -0.83 11.77 -29.88
C THR A 185 -0.85 10.44 -29.13
N TYR A 186 0.15 9.58 -29.32
CA TYR A 186 0.27 8.32 -28.58
C TYR A 186 0.60 8.50 -27.08
N MET A 187 0.92 9.72 -26.63
CA MET A 187 1.12 10.05 -25.22
C MET A 187 -0.15 10.64 -24.58
N ILE A 188 -1.28 10.70 -25.30
CA ILE A 188 -2.56 11.13 -24.72
C ILE A 188 -2.98 10.08 -23.67
N PRO A 189 -3.30 10.50 -22.42
CA PRO A 189 -3.89 9.63 -21.42
C PRO A 189 -5.10 8.86 -21.93
N ALA A 190 -5.25 7.60 -21.51
CA ALA A 190 -6.47 6.84 -21.75
C ALA A 190 -7.66 7.62 -21.15
N GLN A 191 -8.76 7.70 -21.90
CA GLN A 191 -9.97 8.36 -21.43
C GLN A 191 -10.75 7.40 -20.54
N PRO A 192 -10.91 7.68 -19.23
CA PRO A 192 -11.65 6.79 -18.34
C PRO A 192 -13.10 6.66 -18.79
N GLY A 193 -13.64 5.43 -18.83
CA GLY A 193 -14.98 5.17 -19.36
C GLY A 193 -15.07 5.12 -20.89
N GLY A 194 -13.97 5.37 -21.62
CA GLY A 194 -13.97 5.43 -23.07
C GLY A 194 -14.24 4.06 -23.70
N LEU A 195 -13.60 3.00 -23.20
CA LEU A 195 -13.81 1.66 -23.75
C LEU A 195 -15.17 1.08 -23.35
N LEU A 196 -15.66 1.38 -22.15
CA LEU A 196 -16.97 0.93 -21.67
C LEU A 196 -18.13 1.43 -22.55
N GLN A 197 -17.99 2.61 -23.15
CA GLN A 197 -18.98 3.16 -24.10
C GLN A 197 -19.10 2.38 -25.41
N LEU A 198 -18.11 1.55 -25.74
CA LEU A 198 -18.12 0.71 -26.94
C LEU A 198 -18.76 -0.66 -26.69
N VAL A 199 -19.03 -1.01 -25.43
CA VAL A 199 -19.67 -2.27 -25.05
C VAL A 199 -21.18 -2.17 -25.32
N THR A 200 -21.71 -3.13 -26.06
CA THR A 200 -23.16 -3.23 -26.31
C THR A 200 -23.94 -3.52 -25.04
N THR A 201 -25.17 -3.04 -24.94
CA THR A 201 -26.01 -3.14 -23.73
C THR A 201 -26.12 -4.55 -23.15
N ASP A 202 -26.22 -5.58 -24.00
CA ASP A 202 -26.34 -6.98 -23.56
C ASP A 202 -25.08 -7.54 -22.87
N TYR A 203 -23.94 -6.87 -23.05
CA TYR A 203 -22.64 -7.26 -22.48
C TYR A 203 -22.12 -6.22 -21.48
N LEU A 204 -22.90 -5.19 -21.16
CA LEU A 204 -22.50 -4.24 -20.12
C LEU A 204 -22.42 -4.96 -18.78
N PRO A 205 -21.34 -4.73 -18.02
CA PRO A 205 -21.28 -5.27 -16.68
C PRO A 205 -22.37 -4.62 -15.80
N PRO A 206 -22.84 -5.32 -14.75
CA PRO A 206 -23.77 -4.74 -13.80
C PRO A 206 -23.24 -3.42 -13.24
N ALA A 207 -24.12 -2.44 -13.03
CA ALA A 207 -23.72 -1.18 -12.40
C ALA A 207 -23.24 -1.45 -10.97
N GLU A 208 -22.02 -0.99 -10.64
CA GLU A 208 -21.50 -1.05 -9.28
C GLU A 208 -22.04 0.10 -8.43
N ALA A 209 -22.13 -0.14 -7.12
CA ALA A 209 -22.44 0.92 -6.17
C ALA A 209 -21.30 1.97 -6.16
N PRO A 210 -21.62 3.26 -5.96
CA PRO A 210 -20.60 4.28 -5.79
C PRO A 210 -19.65 3.91 -4.64
N LYS A 211 -18.34 4.13 -4.83
CA LYS A 211 -17.34 3.94 -3.78
C LYS A 211 -17.65 4.88 -2.60
N PRO A 212 -17.42 4.45 -1.35
CA PRO A 212 -17.76 5.24 -0.16
C PRO A 212 -16.97 6.55 -0.09
N TYR A 213 -17.53 7.54 0.61
CA TYR A 213 -16.81 8.76 0.95
C TYR A 213 -16.03 8.57 2.25
N LEU A 214 -14.79 9.05 2.28
CA LEU A 214 -14.00 9.10 3.51
C LEU A 214 -14.59 10.11 4.50
N THR A 215 -14.79 9.66 5.73
CA THR A 215 -15.38 10.43 6.84
C THR A 215 -14.44 10.52 8.04
N GLU A 216 -14.79 11.36 9.03
CA GLU A 216 -13.96 11.56 10.22
C GLU A 216 -13.72 10.28 11.03
N SER A 217 -14.73 9.41 11.13
CA SER A 217 -14.61 8.13 11.85
C SER A 217 -13.63 7.15 11.21
N ASP A 218 -13.35 7.31 9.92
CA ASP A 218 -12.44 6.44 9.18
C ASP A 218 -10.97 6.84 9.41
N VAL A 219 -10.74 8.06 9.91
CA VAL A 219 -9.41 8.66 10.02
C VAL A 219 -8.98 8.87 11.47
N VAL A 220 -9.91 9.27 12.34
CA VAL A 220 -9.61 9.62 13.72
C VAL A 220 -9.49 8.36 14.57
N GLU A 221 -8.28 8.11 15.08
CA GLU A 221 -8.00 6.96 15.95
C GLU A 221 -7.68 7.38 17.39
N PRO A 222 -7.94 6.51 18.37
CA PRO A 222 -7.43 6.69 19.73
C PRO A 222 -5.89 6.77 19.76
N PRO A 223 -5.30 7.45 20.77
CA PRO A 223 -3.86 7.47 20.96
C PRO A 223 -3.25 6.06 21.10
N LEU A 224 -2.02 5.89 20.63
CA LEU A 224 -1.28 4.63 20.79
C LEU A 224 -1.12 4.28 22.28
N PRO A 225 -1.32 3.00 22.66
CA PRO A 225 -1.08 2.57 24.02
C PRO A 225 0.40 2.69 24.39
N PRO A 226 0.73 2.86 25.68
CA PRO A 226 2.11 2.81 26.13
C PRO A 226 2.72 1.43 25.85
N VAL A 227 4.04 1.42 25.58
CA VAL A 227 4.77 0.16 25.41
C VAL A 227 4.82 -0.56 26.74
N ALA A 228 4.32 -1.80 26.79
CA ALA A 228 4.33 -2.61 27.99
C ALA A 228 5.76 -2.81 28.48
N LYS A 229 6.00 -2.64 29.78
CA LYS A 229 7.26 -3.07 30.39
C LYS A 229 7.20 -4.59 30.48
N THR A 230 7.90 -5.29 29.60
CA THR A 230 8.13 -6.72 29.77
C THR A 230 8.91 -6.86 31.07
N THR A 231 8.25 -7.24 32.17
CA THR A 231 8.95 -7.71 33.35
C THR A 231 9.73 -8.93 32.88
N SER A 232 11.05 -8.79 32.79
CA SER A 232 11.91 -9.96 32.78
C SER A 232 11.47 -10.80 33.96
N ILE A 233 10.97 -12.01 33.70
CA ILE A 233 10.89 -13.02 34.75
C ILE A 233 12.35 -13.31 35.09
N SER A 234 12.92 -12.51 35.98
CA SER A 234 14.11 -12.89 36.73
C SER A 234 13.66 -14.05 37.59
N THR A 235 14.01 -15.25 37.16
CA THR A 235 13.93 -16.44 37.99
C THR A 235 14.65 -16.13 39.31
N PRO A 236 14.00 -16.24 40.48
CA PRO A 236 14.71 -16.10 41.74
C PRO A 236 15.72 -17.23 41.83
N SER A 237 16.99 -16.87 41.94
CA SER A 237 18.06 -17.82 42.28
C SER A 237 17.81 -18.28 43.71
N GLY A 238 17.45 -19.56 43.88
CA GLY A 238 17.11 -20.17 45.15
C GLY A 238 17.07 -21.69 45.07
N THR A 239 18.21 -22.29 45.42
CA THR A 239 18.44 -23.65 45.94
C THR A 239 17.92 -24.87 45.16
N VAL A 240 18.88 -25.74 44.81
CA VAL A 240 18.72 -27.03 44.13
C VAL A 240 17.73 -27.94 44.86
N ALA A 241 16.68 -28.36 44.16
CA ALA A 241 15.88 -29.53 44.50
C ALA A 241 15.70 -30.39 43.24
N ALA A 242 15.82 -31.71 43.42
CA ALA A 242 16.05 -32.71 42.38
C ALA A 242 15.03 -32.74 41.24
N ALA A 243 15.52 -33.04 40.04
CA ALA A 243 14.75 -33.20 38.81
C ALA A 243 13.69 -34.31 38.93
N PRO A 244 12.43 -34.08 38.51
CA PRO A 244 11.52 -35.17 38.20
C PRO A 244 11.90 -35.80 36.85
N ALA A 245 11.80 -37.12 36.79
CA ALA A 245 12.08 -37.97 35.63
C ALA A 245 11.35 -37.52 34.34
N PRO A 246 11.90 -37.83 33.14
CA PRO A 246 11.34 -37.37 31.88
C PRO A 246 10.02 -38.09 31.60
N ASN A 247 8.93 -37.32 31.53
CA ASN A 247 7.64 -37.83 31.10
C ASN A 247 7.69 -38.10 29.60
N GLY A 248 7.59 -39.38 29.22
CA GLY A 248 7.66 -39.84 27.83
C GLY A 248 6.45 -39.41 27.01
N GLN A 249 6.66 -38.53 26.04
CA GLN A 249 5.79 -38.41 24.87
C GLN A 249 6.36 -39.26 23.73
N PRO A 250 5.55 -40.06 23.02
CA PRO A 250 6.02 -40.82 21.88
C PRO A 250 6.36 -39.86 20.74
N LYS A 251 7.56 -40.01 20.16
CA LYS A 251 7.89 -39.39 18.87
C LYS A 251 6.97 -39.99 17.80
N VAL A 252 6.02 -39.19 17.30
CA VAL A 252 5.29 -39.53 16.08
C VAL A 252 6.26 -39.37 14.92
N ALA A 253 6.76 -40.49 14.41
CA ALA A 253 7.44 -40.52 13.12
C ALA A 253 6.38 -40.31 12.02
N ALA A 254 6.37 -39.13 11.42
CA ALA A 254 5.55 -38.87 10.24
C ALA A 254 6.09 -39.73 9.07
N SER A 255 5.36 -40.81 8.76
CA SER A 255 5.67 -41.70 7.64
C SER A 255 5.35 -40.99 6.32
N ILE A 256 6.37 -40.80 5.49
CA ILE A 256 6.31 -40.09 4.19
C ILE A 256 5.74 -40.98 3.08
N ILE A 257 5.16 -42.13 3.42
CA ILE A 257 4.74 -43.16 2.43
C ILE A 257 3.36 -42.85 1.83
N VAL A 258 2.49 -42.13 2.56
CA VAL A 258 1.12 -41.85 2.12
C VAL A 258 1.02 -40.80 0.99
N PRO A 259 1.76 -39.66 0.98
CA PRO A 259 1.65 -38.69 -0.11
C PRO A 259 2.25 -39.18 -1.45
N LEU A 260 3.12 -40.21 -1.44
CA LEU A 260 3.74 -40.71 -2.66
C LEU A 260 2.77 -41.55 -3.53
N MET A 261 1.85 -42.28 -2.90
CA MET A 261 0.87 -43.12 -3.60
C MET A 261 -0.25 -42.31 -4.27
N ALA A 262 -0.59 -41.14 -3.73
CA ALA A 262 -1.56 -40.22 -4.33
C ALA A 262 -1.05 -39.57 -5.62
N VAL A 263 0.26 -39.27 -5.68
CA VAL A 263 0.91 -38.71 -6.88
C VAL A 263 1.00 -39.77 -7.99
N LEU A 264 1.28 -41.04 -7.65
CA LEU A 264 1.32 -42.13 -8.63
C LEU A 264 -0.06 -42.45 -9.23
N LEU A 265 -1.13 -42.39 -8.42
CA LEU A 265 -2.51 -42.53 -8.91
C LEU A 265 -2.92 -41.38 -9.81
N ALA A 266 -2.56 -40.13 -9.49
CA ALA A 266 -2.85 -38.98 -10.35
C ALA A 266 -2.12 -39.05 -11.70
N MET A 267 -0.87 -39.52 -11.73
CA MET A 267 -0.14 -39.70 -12.99
C MET A 267 -0.69 -40.83 -13.87
N TYR A 268 -1.26 -41.88 -13.27
CA TYR A 268 -1.94 -42.94 -14.03
C TYR A 268 -3.18 -42.40 -14.75
N TYR A 269 -4.00 -41.57 -14.08
CA TYR A 269 -5.17 -40.94 -14.70
C TYR A 269 -4.82 -39.86 -15.75
N CYS A 270 -3.63 -39.27 -15.71
CA CYS A 270 -3.20 -38.29 -16.71
C CYS A 270 -2.65 -38.92 -18.01
N PHE A 271 -2.45 -40.24 -18.07
CA PHE A 271 -1.91 -40.92 -19.25
C PHE A 271 -2.93 -41.74 -20.06
N GLU A 272 -4.19 -41.81 -19.62
CA GLU A 272 -5.33 -42.31 -20.42
C GLU A 272 -6.31 -41.18 -20.75
N ILE A 273 -5.85 -40.18 -21.52
CA ILE A 273 -6.66 -39.38 -22.47
C ILE A 273 -5.80 -39.10 -23.69
#